data_AF-A0AAD1R0X7-F1
#
_entry.id   AF-A0AAD1R0X7-F1
#
_cell.length_a   1.000
_cell.length_b   1.000
_cell.length_c   1.000
_cell.angle_alpha   90.00
_cell.angle_beta   90.00
_cell.angle_gamma   90.00
#
_symmetry.space_group_name_H-M   'P 1'
#
loop_
_entity.id
_entity.type
_entity.pdbx_description
1 polymer ?
#
loop_
_entity_poly.entity_id
_entity_poly.type
_entity_poly.pdbx_seq_one_letter_code
_entity_poly.pdbx_strand_id
1 'polypeptide(L)'
;MSMFLGVSEPDYRLFPGRQAQLHWLRHYLEAYRRMKNEEGDLQEEEVEDLYAQVNQFVLASHFFWGLWALIQHRFSDIDFNFGRYAVLRFNQYFETKAEVIPPQAMN
;
A
#
# COMPACT_ATOMS: atom_id res chain seq x y z
N MET A 1 -24.27 -24.84 0.50
CA MET A 1 -23.05 -24.84 -0.33
C MET A 1 -22.68 -23.38 -0.60
N SER A 2 -22.06 -22.70 0.37
CA SER A 2 -21.50 -21.35 0.17
C SER A 2 -20.09 -21.54 -0.37
N MET A 3 -19.89 -21.12 -1.61
CA MET A 3 -18.59 -21.00 -2.22
C MET A 3 -18.01 -19.69 -1.68
N PHE A 4 -17.37 -19.76 -0.51
CA PHE A 4 -16.62 -18.64 0.05
C PHE A 4 -15.78 -18.02 -1.08
N LEU A 5 -15.97 -16.73 -1.34
CA LEU A 5 -15.08 -15.97 -2.21
C LEU A 5 -13.72 -15.94 -1.49
N GLY A 6 -12.93 -16.98 -1.78
CA GLY A 6 -11.70 -17.28 -1.09
C GLY A 6 -10.77 -16.09 -1.25
N VAL A 7 -10.36 -15.51 -0.13
CA VAL A 7 -9.15 -14.70 -0.07
C VAL A 7 -8.03 -15.61 -0.57
N SER A 8 -7.70 -15.54 -1.86
CA SER A 8 -6.44 -16.05 -2.36
C SER A 8 -5.35 -15.26 -1.65
N GLU A 9 -4.30 -15.94 -1.20
CA GLU A 9 -3.17 -15.23 -0.64
C GLU A 9 -2.59 -14.37 -1.75
N PRO A 10 -2.54 -13.04 -1.57
CA PRO A 10 -2.00 -12.17 -2.59
C PRO A 10 -0.52 -12.46 -2.71
N ASP A 11 -0.09 -12.58 -3.96
CA ASP A 11 1.32 -12.72 -4.26
C ASP A 11 2.00 -11.36 -4.12
N TYR A 12 2.60 -11.11 -2.94
CA TYR A 12 3.29 -9.86 -2.65
C TYR A 12 4.53 -9.63 -3.52
N ARG A 13 5.02 -10.65 -4.24
CA ARG A 13 6.09 -10.49 -5.24
C ARG A 13 5.62 -9.71 -6.47
N LEU A 14 4.31 -9.57 -6.67
CA LEU A 14 3.72 -8.74 -7.71
C LEU A 14 3.66 -7.25 -7.32
N PHE A 15 4.06 -6.90 -6.10
CA PHE A 15 4.20 -5.51 -5.71
C PHE A 15 5.21 -4.82 -6.65
N PRO A 16 4.88 -3.64 -7.20
CA PRO A 16 5.73 -3.02 -8.21
C PRO A 16 7.13 -2.73 -7.65
N GLY A 17 8.16 -3.18 -8.36
CA GLY A 17 9.53 -2.83 -8.03
C GLY A 17 9.78 -1.33 -8.17
N ARG A 18 10.88 -0.85 -7.58
CA ARG A 18 11.24 0.58 -7.53
C ARG A 18 11.15 1.29 -8.88
N GLN A 19 11.68 0.67 -9.95
CA GLN A 19 11.66 1.26 -11.29
C GLN A 19 10.22 1.49 -11.80
N ALA A 20 9.33 0.52 -11.61
CA ALA A 20 7.94 0.63 -12.01
C ALA A 20 7.20 1.70 -11.20
N GLN A 21 7.47 1.79 -9.89
CA GLN A 21 6.90 2.83 -9.03
C GLN A 21 7.34 4.23 -9.48
N LEU A 22 8.66 4.46 -9.65
CA LEU A 22 9.17 5.75 -10.11
C LEU A 22 8.64 6.14 -11.48
N HIS A 23 8.52 5.16 -12.39
CA HIS A 23 7.94 5.41 -13.71
C HIS A 23 6.49 5.90 -13.59
N TRP A 24 5.67 5.25 -12.76
CA TRP A 24 4.29 5.66 -12.52
C TRP A 24 4.19 7.02 -11.83
N LEU A 25 5.01 7.27 -10.81
CA LEU A 25 5.02 8.53 -10.06
C LEU A 25 5.42 9.72 -10.93
N ARG A 26 6.38 9.53 -11.84
CA ARG A 26 6.74 10.54 -12.85
C ARG A 26 5.53 10.91 -13.71
N HIS A 27 4.84 9.93 -14.30
CA HIS A 27 3.64 10.19 -15.11
C HIS A 27 2.55 10.89 -14.31
N TYR A 28 2.35 10.48 -13.06
CA TYR A 28 1.39 11.11 -12.16
C TYR A 28 1.73 12.59 -11.91
N LEU A 29 2.98 12.91 -11.58
CA LEU A 29 3.42 14.29 -11.32
C LEU A 29 3.36 15.16 -12.58
N GLU A 30 3.76 14.64 -13.74
CA GLU A 30 3.61 15.35 -15.01
C GLU A 30 2.15 15.67 -15.32
N ALA A 31 1.25 14.71 -15.14
CA ALA A 31 -0.19 14.93 -15.34
C ALA A 31 -0.76 15.95 -14.34
N TYR A 32 -0.35 15.86 -13.07
CA TYR A 32 -0.77 16.76 -12.01
C TYR A 32 -0.33 18.21 -12.28
N ARG A 33 0.92 18.42 -12.70
CA ARG A 33 1.45 19.75 -13.08
C ARG A 33 0.73 20.36 -14.27
N ARG A 34 0.46 19.54 -15.31
CA ARG A 34 -0.34 19.97 -16.47
C ARG A 34 -1.73 20.43 -16.05
N MET A 35 -2.37 19.72 -15.11
CA MET A 35 -3.67 20.14 -14.57
C MET A 35 -3.59 21.44 -13.75
N LYS A 36 -2.45 21.71 -13.11
CA LYS A 36 -2.21 22.92 -12.31
C LYS A 36 -1.70 24.11 -13.13
N ASN A 37 -1.42 23.94 -14.42
CA ASN A 37 -0.70 24.90 -15.26
C ASN A 37 0.65 25.32 -14.63
N GLU A 38 1.34 24.40 -13.97
CA GLU A 38 2.68 24.62 -13.44
C GLU A 38 3.70 24.51 -14.58
N GLU A 39 4.56 25.52 -14.71
CA GLU A 39 5.63 25.57 -15.70
C GLU A 39 6.94 25.00 -15.15
N GLY A 40 7.78 24.47 -16.04
CA GLY A 40 9.11 23.95 -15.70
C GLY A 40 9.21 22.42 -15.74
N ASP A 41 10.45 21.95 -15.90
CA ASP A 41 10.75 20.53 -16.01
C ASP A 41 10.61 19.83 -14.66
N LEU A 42 10.09 18.61 -14.69
CA LEU A 42 10.01 17.75 -13.51
C LEU A 42 11.41 17.28 -13.12
N GLN A 43 11.83 17.61 -11.89
CA GLN A 43 13.13 17.19 -11.39
C GLN A 43 13.05 15.75 -10.86
N GLU A 44 14.15 15.00 -10.99
CA GLU A 44 14.21 13.63 -10.45
C GLU A 44 13.99 13.61 -8.92
N GLU A 45 14.53 14.61 -8.22
CA GLU A 45 14.41 14.75 -6.77
C GLU A 45 12.95 14.75 -6.31
N GLU A 46 12.07 15.40 -7.05
CA GLU A 46 10.64 15.46 -6.71
C GLU A 46 9.94 14.10 -6.85
N VAL A 47 10.36 13.29 -7.83
CA VAL A 47 9.85 11.93 -8.03
C VAL A 47 10.34 11.02 -6.90
N GLU A 48 11.61 11.18 -6.49
CA GLU A 48 12.22 10.43 -5.39
C GLU A 48 11.62 10.79 -4.02
N ASP A 49 11.36 12.07 -3.77
CA ASP A 49 10.69 12.54 -2.56
C ASP A 49 9.26 11.98 -2.48
N LEU A 50 8.52 12.01 -3.59
CA LEU A 50 7.19 11.42 -3.63
C LEU A 50 7.25 9.90 -3.46
N TYR A 51 8.25 9.23 -4.03
CA TYR A 51 8.48 7.79 -3.84
C TYR A 51 8.68 7.44 -2.37
N ALA A 52 9.52 8.21 -1.65
CA ALA A 52 9.75 8.01 -0.23
C ALA A 52 8.46 8.19 0.59
N GLN A 53 7.68 9.23 0.30
CA GLN A 53 6.41 9.49 0.96
C GLN A 53 5.40 8.37 0.70
N VAL A 54 5.16 8.01 -0.57
CA VAL A 54 4.17 6.99 -0.96
C VAL A 54 4.49 5.63 -0.36
N ASN A 55 5.76 5.24 -0.28
CA ASN A 55 6.13 3.95 0.31
C ASN A 55 5.85 3.88 1.81
N GLN A 56 5.88 4.99 2.55
CA GLN A 56 5.44 5.01 3.95
C GLN A 56 3.93 4.72 4.09
N PHE A 57 3.11 5.13 3.11
CA PHE A 57 1.67 4.86 3.11
C PHE A 57 1.32 3.39 2.84
N VAL A 58 2.27 2.56 2.40
CA VAL A 58 2.06 1.09 2.30
C VAL A 58 1.71 0.53 3.69
N LEU A 59 2.44 0.94 4.73
CA LEU A 59 2.16 0.58 6.11
C LEU A 59 0.76 1.04 6.54
N ALA A 60 0.45 2.31 6.30
CA ALA A 60 -0.85 2.88 6.64
C ALA A 60 -2.00 2.12 5.94
N SER A 61 -1.81 1.76 4.68
CA SER A 61 -2.78 0.97 3.90
C SER A 61 -3.01 -0.40 4.50
N HIS A 62 -1.96 -1.18 4.79
CA HIS A 62 -2.11 -2.50 5.40
C HIS A 62 -2.84 -2.44 6.74
N PHE A 63 -2.47 -1.51 7.61
CA PHE A 63 -3.13 -1.33 8.89
C PHE A 63 -4.60 -0.93 8.74
N PHE A 64 -4.88 0.07 7.90
CA PHE A 64 -6.23 0.59 7.66
C PHE A 64 -7.17 -0.52 7.17
N TRP A 65 -6.76 -1.25 6.14
CA TRP A 65 -7.60 -2.31 5.56
C TRP A 65 -7.71 -3.54 6.46
N GLY A 66 -6.68 -3.83 7.27
CA GLY A 66 -6.78 -4.85 8.32
C GLY A 66 -7.86 -4.51 9.35
N LEU A 67 -7.88 -3.25 9.82
CA LEU A 67 -8.89 -2.77 10.76
C LEU A 67 -10.28 -2.73 10.13
N TRP A 68 -10.40 -2.21 8.92
CA TRP A 68 -11.67 -2.20 8.17
C TRP A 68 -12.24 -3.62 8.04
N ALA A 69 -11.40 -4.59 7.68
CA ALA A 69 -11.82 -5.98 7.52
C ALA A 69 -12.22 -6.61 8.87
N LEU A 70 -11.50 -6.31 9.95
CA LEU A 70 -11.86 -6.80 11.28
C LEU A 70 -13.25 -6.31 11.71
N ILE A 71 -13.59 -5.05 11.42
CA ILE A 71 -14.92 -4.50 11.67
C ILE A 71 -15.96 -5.20 10.78
N GLN A 72 -15.68 -5.34 9.48
CA GLN A 72 -16.58 -6.00 8.54
C GLN A 72 -16.84 -7.46 8.89
N HIS A 73 -15.88 -8.18 9.46
CA HIS A 73 -16.06 -9.56 9.92
C HIS A 73 -17.24 -9.70 10.91
N ARG A 74 -17.53 -8.67 11.70
CA ARG A 74 -18.63 -8.68 12.66
C ARG A 74 -19.96 -8.18 12.10
N PHE A 75 -19.92 -7.27 11.13
CA PHE A 75 -21.09 -6.46 10.74
C PHE A 75 -21.51 -6.57 9.28
N SER A 76 -20.70 -7.19 8.42
CA SER A 76 -20.99 -7.29 6.99
C SER A 76 -21.82 -8.53 6.67
N ASP A 77 -22.80 -8.38 5.78
CA ASP A 77 -23.56 -9.49 5.20
C ASP A 77 -22.93 -10.01 3.88
N ILE A 78 -21.80 -9.43 3.45
CA ILE A 78 -21.10 -9.84 2.23
C ILE A 78 -20.45 -11.22 2.44
N ASP A 79 -20.64 -12.16 1.50
CA ASP A 79 -20.00 -13.48 1.50
C ASP A 79 -18.50 -13.38 1.13
N PHE A 80 -17.71 -12.94 2.11
CA PHE A 80 -16.26 -12.78 2.02
C PHE A 80 -15.61 -13.09 3.37
N ASN A 81 -14.43 -13.73 3.34
CA ASN A 81 -13.71 -14.06 4.57
C ASN A 81 -12.92 -12.86 5.12
N PHE A 82 -13.65 -11.90 5.70
CA PHE A 82 -13.08 -10.68 6.29
C PHE A 82 -12.07 -10.96 7.42
N GLY A 83 -12.32 -11.98 8.26
CA GLY A 83 -11.41 -12.35 9.34
C GLY A 83 -10.04 -12.79 8.80
N ARG A 84 -10.02 -13.66 7.78
CA ARG A 84 -8.78 -14.07 7.10
C ARG A 84 -8.11 -12.88 6.43
N TYR A 85 -8.87 -12.03 5.74
CA TYR A 85 -8.33 -10.83 5.11
C TYR A 85 -7.69 -9.88 6.12
N ALA A 86 -8.31 -9.68 7.29
CA ALA A 86 -7.75 -8.86 8.36
C ALA A 86 -6.38 -9.37 8.84
N VAL A 87 -6.28 -10.68 9.14
CA VAL A 87 -5.02 -11.32 9.54
C VAL A 87 -3.96 -11.11 8.46
N LEU A 88 -4.31 -11.36 7.21
CA LEU A 88 -3.41 -11.22 6.07
C LEU A 88 -2.86 -9.79 5.94
N ARG A 89 -3.73 -8.78 6.07
CA ARG A 89 -3.32 -7.37 6.00
C ARG A 89 -2.44 -6.97 7.19
N PHE A 90 -2.73 -7.44 8.40
CA PHE A 90 -1.90 -7.14 9.58
C PHE A 90 -0.54 -7.84 9.52
N ASN A 91 -0.46 -9.09 9.05
CA ASN A 91 0.82 -9.77 8.88
C ASN A 91 1.73 -8.98 7.93
N GLN A 92 1.20 -8.57 6.77
CA GLN A 92 1.97 -7.76 5.83
C GLN A 92 2.37 -6.39 6.40
N TYR A 93 1.52 -5.76 7.22
CA TYR A 93 1.90 -4.53 7.93
C TYR A 93 3.17 -4.74 8.78
N PHE A 94 3.22 -5.82 9.57
CA PHE A 94 4.37 -6.07 10.44
C PHE A 94 5.62 -6.46 9.66
N GLU A 95 5.48 -7.24 8.59
CA GLU A 95 6.60 -7.58 7.69
C GLU A 95 7.19 -6.33 7.04
N THR A 96 6.36 -5.51 6.38
CA THR A 96 6.80 -4.27 5.73
C THR A 96 7.34 -3.26 6.74
N LYS A 97 6.83 -3.25 7.98
CA LYS A 97 7.32 -2.35 9.04
C LYS A 97 8.76 -2.68 9.40
N ALA A 98 9.12 -3.96 9.48
CA ALA A 98 10.48 -4.38 9.80
C ALA A 98 11.48 -3.95 8.71
N GLU A 99 11.04 -3.86 7.46
CA GLU A 99 11.86 -3.40 6.32
C GLU A 99 12.02 -1.87 6.31
N VAL A 100 10.93 -1.13 6.55
CA VAL A 100 10.91 0.34 6.42
C VAL A 100 11.39 1.05 7.70
N ILE A 101 11.13 0.45 8.87
CA ILE A 101 11.52 0.98 10.18
C ILE A 101 12.35 -0.11 10.88
N PRO A 102 13.67 -0.17 10.62
CA PRO A 102 14.53 -1.09 11.34
C PRO A 102 14.43 -0.80 12.84
N PRO A 103 14.47 -1.83 13.70
CA PRO A 103 14.49 -1.63 15.13
C PRO A 103 15.66 -0.71 15.47
N GLN A 104 15.37 0.40 16.15
CA GLN A 104 16.41 1.25 16.72
C GLN A 104 17.28 0.34 17.58
N ALA A 105 18.60 0.33 17.35
CA ALA A 105 19.53 -0.26 18.29
C ALA A 105 19.23 0.38 19.65
N MET A 106 18.78 -0.44 20.60
CA MET A 106 18.65 -0.01 21.98
C MET A 106 20.05 0.34 22.47
N ASN A 107 20.36 1.64 22.50
CA ASN A 107 21.53 2.18 23.16
C ASN A 107 21.27 2.27 24.67
#